data_AF-A0A0F4KYY0-F1
#
_entry.id   AF-A0A0F4KYY0-F1
#
_cell.length_a   1.000
_cell.length_b   1.000
_cell.length_c   1.000
_cell.angle_alpha   90.00
_cell.angle_beta   90.00
_cell.angle_gamma   90.00
#
_symmetry.space_group_name_H-M   'P 1'
#
loop_
_entity.id
_entity.type
_entity.pdbx_description
1 polymer ?
#
loop_
_entity_poly.entity_id
_entity_poly.type
_entity_poly.pdbx_seq_one_letter_code
_entity_poly.pdbx_strand_id
1 'polypeptide(L)'
;MKIYFANALFSQADINYNAQLAAQIRHLSPQIDLYLPQENNDINDKQAYADSKMIAQADTEKLLASDLVIAILDGNTIDNGVASEIGVAYAQKIPIIGLYTDTRQQGASNQQKLDALSQVAENQFHYVNLYTTGLIKLNGTIVNNEADLLTAIKQKLN
;
A
#
# COMPACT_ATOMS: atom_id res chain seq x y z
N MET A 1 -2.12 4.62 17.86
CA MET A 1 -1.21 4.30 16.75
C MET A 1 -1.70 5.02 15.50
N LYS A 2 -0.91 5.95 14.99
CA LYS A 2 -1.19 6.68 13.76
C LYS A 2 -0.80 5.84 12.55
N ILE A 3 -1.72 5.66 11.62
CA ILE A 3 -1.49 4.86 10.42
C ILE A 3 -1.71 5.73 9.19
N TYR A 4 -0.77 5.72 8.26
CA TYR A 4 -0.94 6.30 6.93
C TYR A 4 -1.36 5.21 5.94
N PHE A 5 -2.49 5.41 5.25
CA PHE A 5 -2.98 4.49 4.23
C PHE A 5 -2.57 4.97 2.82
N ALA A 6 -1.61 4.28 2.20
CA ALA A 6 -1.08 4.57 0.88
C ALA A 6 -1.73 3.66 -0.19
N ASN A 7 -2.53 4.26 -1.06
CA ASN A 7 -3.03 3.66 -2.30
C ASN A 7 -3.37 4.76 -3.32
N ALA A 8 -3.53 4.38 -4.58
CA ALA A 8 -4.30 5.17 -5.51
C ALA A 8 -5.70 5.48 -4.95
N LEU A 9 -6.23 6.65 -5.31
CA LEU A 9 -7.54 7.15 -4.85
C LEU A 9 -8.32 7.86 -5.96
N PHE A 10 -7.99 7.57 -7.21
CA PHE A 10 -8.46 8.33 -8.37
C PHE A 10 -9.64 7.65 -9.09
N SER A 11 -9.74 6.32 -9.00
CA SER A 11 -10.85 5.57 -9.57
C SER A 11 -11.90 5.25 -8.50
N GLN A 12 -13.15 5.08 -8.91
CA GLN A 12 -14.21 4.66 -7.99
C GLN A 12 -13.91 3.28 -7.38
N ALA A 13 -13.22 2.40 -8.12
CA ALA A 13 -12.81 1.09 -7.62
C ALA A 13 -11.84 1.23 -6.44
N ASP A 14 -10.81 2.07 -6.60
CA ASP A 14 -9.82 2.30 -5.54
C ASP A 14 -10.46 3.00 -4.33
N ILE A 15 -11.24 4.06 -4.56
CA ILE A 15 -11.94 4.80 -3.49
C ILE A 15 -12.81 3.86 -2.66
N ASN A 16 -13.59 3.00 -3.32
CA ASN A 16 -14.48 2.04 -2.64
C ASN A 16 -13.67 1.00 -1.85
N TYR A 17 -12.63 0.44 -2.47
CA TYR A 17 -11.77 -0.56 -1.83
C TYR A 17 -11.07 0.00 -0.59
N ASN A 18 -10.48 1.19 -0.73
CA ASN A 18 -9.83 1.92 0.35
C ASN A 18 -10.79 2.17 1.52
N ALA A 19 -12.00 2.65 1.24
CA ALA A 19 -13.01 2.93 2.27
C ALA A 19 -13.43 1.65 3.02
N GLN A 20 -13.66 0.55 2.28
CA GLN A 20 -13.98 -0.74 2.87
C GLN A 20 -12.86 -1.22 3.79
N LEU A 21 -11.61 -1.23 3.33
CA LEU A 21 -10.48 -1.73 4.10
C LEU A 21 -10.17 -0.82 5.30
N ALA A 22 -10.25 0.50 5.13
CA ALA A 22 -10.08 1.46 6.21
C ALA A 22 -11.10 1.26 7.34
N ALA A 23 -12.36 0.97 7.01
CA ALA A 23 -13.38 0.63 8.01
C ALA A 23 -13.02 -0.64 8.79
N GLN A 24 -12.53 -1.69 8.12
CA GLN A 24 -12.07 -2.91 8.78
C GLN A 24 -10.89 -2.64 9.72
N ILE A 25 -9.91 -1.83 9.29
CA ILE A 25 -8.74 -1.45 10.10
C ILE A 25 -9.18 -0.67 11.35
N ARG A 26 -10.06 0.33 11.20
CA ARG A 26 -10.58 1.12 12.33
C ARG A 26 -11.34 0.27 13.35
N HIS A 27 -12.04 -0.77 12.90
CA HIS A 27 -12.70 -1.72 13.80
C HIS A 27 -11.75 -2.61 14.61
N LEU A 28 -10.45 -2.68 14.29
CA LEU A 28 -9.50 -3.49 15.05
C LEU A 28 -9.26 -2.95 16.47
N SER A 29 -9.25 -1.62 16.64
CA SER A 29 -9.04 -0.97 17.93
C SER A 29 -9.42 0.51 17.87
N PRO A 30 -10.08 1.06 18.90
CA PRO A 30 -10.37 2.50 18.99
C PRO A 30 -9.11 3.37 19.16
N GLN A 31 -7.93 2.77 19.39
CA GLN A 31 -6.66 3.50 19.50
C GLN A 31 -5.98 3.76 18.14
N ILE A 32 -6.55 3.22 17.05
CA ILE A 32 -6.06 3.48 15.69
C ILE A 32 -6.54 4.85 15.23
N ASP A 33 -5.58 5.70 14.89
CA ASP A 33 -5.80 6.96 14.19
C ASP A 33 -5.37 6.77 12.72
N LEU A 34 -6.33 6.38 11.87
CA LEU A 34 -6.06 6.05 10.46
C LEU A 34 -6.28 7.27 9.57
N TYR A 35 -5.19 7.81 9.04
CA TYR A 35 -5.20 8.80 7.98
C TYR A 35 -5.40 8.12 6.63
N LEU A 36 -6.56 8.36 6.02
CA LEU A 36 -6.88 7.93 4.65
C LEU A 36 -6.95 9.18 3.76
N PRO A 37 -6.00 9.38 2.81
CA PRO A 37 -5.89 10.65 2.08
C PRO A 37 -7.20 11.10 1.42
N GLN A 38 -7.98 10.17 0.86
CA GLN A 38 -9.25 10.47 0.17
C GLN A 38 -10.33 11.10 1.06
N GLU A 39 -10.22 11.02 2.39
CA GLU A 39 -11.17 11.64 3.33
C GLU A 39 -10.78 13.09 3.69
N ASN A 40 -9.61 13.55 3.25
CA ASN A 40 -9.12 14.90 3.55
C ASN A 40 -9.70 15.93 2.58
N ASN A 41 -10.93 16.35 2.84
CA ASN A 41 -11.71 17.25 1.97
C ASN A 41 -11.04 18.61 1.70
N ASP A 42 -10.24 19.14 2.64
CA ASP A 42 -9.57 20.45 2.48
C ASP A 42 -8.38 20.38 1.50
N ILE A 43 -7.80 19.19 1.31
CA ILE A 43 -6.65 18.94 0.42
C ILE A 43 -7.10 18.28 -0.89
N ASN A 44 -8.20 17.52 -0.86
CA ASN A 44 -8.70 16.75 -2.01
C ASN A 44 -9.84 17.41 -2.79
N ASP A 45 -10.15 18.68 -2.59
CA ASP A 45 -10.94 19.42 -3.56
C ASP A 45 -10.17 19.49 -4.89
N LYS A 46 -10.48 18.58 -5.82
CA LYS A 46 -9.85 18.53 -7.16
C LYS A 46 -10.25 19.72 -8.04
N GLN A 47 -11.17 20.58 -7.60
CA GLN A 47 -11.47 21.87 -8.22
C GLN A 47 -10.58 22.99 -7.65
N ALA A 48 -10.00 22.81 -6.47
CA ALA A 48 -9.05 23.74 -5.88
C ALA A 48 -7.64 23.56 -6.49
N TYR A 49 -6.87 24.65 -6.52
CA TYR A 49 -5.49 24.62 -7.01
C TYR A 49 -4.52 24.23 -5.89
N ALA A 50 -3.67 23.25 -6.17
CA ALA A 50 -2.45 22.97 -5.42
C ALA A 50 -1.35 22.62 -6.40
N ASP A 51 -0.16 23.22 -6.24
CA ASP A 51 0.99 22.85 -7.05
C ASP A 51 1.64 21.54 -6.56
N SER A 52 2.61 21.02 -7.32
CA SER A 52 3.25 19.74 -6.99
C SER A 52 4.05 19.78 -5.67
N LYS A 53 4.60 20.94 -5.28
CA LYS A 53 5.35 21.08 -4.03
C LYS A 53 4.40 21.09 -2.84
N MET A 54 3.28 21.80 -2.95
CA MET A 54 2.23 21.83 -1.92
C MET A 54 1.68 20.42 -1.66
N ILE A 55 1.36 19.68 -2.72
CA ILE A 55 0.86 18.30 -2.60
C ILE A 55 1.92 17.41 -1.94
N ALA A 56 3.14 17.39 -2.48
CA ALA A 56 4.21 16.54 -1.96
C ALA A 56 4.53 16.85 -0.50
N GLN A 57 4.55 18.13 -0.11
CA GLN A 57 4.80 18.53 1.27
C GLN A 57 3.67 18.10 2.19
N ALA A 58 2.41 18.34 1.82
CA ALA A 58 1.26 17.99 2.65
C ALA A 58 1.14 16.47 2.88
N ASP A 59 1.31 15.67 1.83
CA ASP A 59 1.27 14.20 1.92
C ASP A 59 2.45 13.69 2.75
N THR A 60 3.65 14.24 2.53
CA THR A 60 4.85 13.88 3.31
C THR A 60 4.67 14.22 4.79
N GLU A 61 4.12 15.38 5.15
CA GLU A 61 3.87 15.76 6.56
C GLU A 61 2.96 14.74 7.27
N LYS A 62 1.92 14.26 6.59
CA LYS A 62 1.02 13.23 7.13
C LYS A 62 1.69 11.87 7.23
N LEU A 63 2.49 11.49 6.24
CA LEU A 63 3.28 10.27 6.25
C LEU A 63 4.29 10.26 7.40
N LEU A 64 5.06 11.34 7.56
CA LEU A 64 6.08 11.46 8.61
C LEU A 64 5.50 11.50 10.03
N ALA A 65 4.24 11.89 10.18
CA ALA A 65 3.54 11.87 11.46
C ALA A 65 2.98 10.49 11.83
N SER A 66 3.08 9.49 10.95
CA SER A 66 2.54 8.14 11.17
C SER A 66 3.52 7.23 11.91
N ASP A 67 2.98 6.30 12.69
CA ASP A 67 3.74 5.24 13.36
C ASP A 67 3.89 4.01 12.44
N LEU A 68 3.05 3.89 11.42
CA LEU A 68 2.93 2.76 10.50
C LEU A 68 2.37 3.21 9.15
N VAL A 69 2.90 2.67 8.06
CA VAL A 69 2.34 2.82 6.72
C VAL A 69 1.70 1.50 6.28
N ILE A 70 0.48 1.56 5.74
CA ILE A 70 -0.14 0.47 4.99
C ILE A 70 -0.06 0.83 3.52
N ALA A 71 0.53 -0.02 2.69
CA ALA A 71 0.71 0.23 1.26
C ALA A 71 0.01 -0.83 0.42
N ILE A 72 -0.92 -0.41 -0.43
CA ILE A 72 -1.54 -1.29 -1.43
C ILE A 72 -0.62 -1.38 -2.65
N LEU A 73 -0.26 -2.60 -3.04
CA LEU A 73 0.74 -2.86 -4.08
C LEU A 73 0.13 -3.39 -5.39
N ASP A 74 -1.20 -3.62 -5.39
CA ASP A 74 -1.94 -4.12 -6.54
C ASP A 74 -2.04 -3.08 -7.67
N GLY A 75 -2.15 -3.57 -8.90
CA GLY A 75 -2.19 -2.76 -10.12
C GLY A 75 -1.42 -3.42 -11.26
N ASN A 76 -1.39 -2.79 -12.44
CA ASN A 76 -0.45 -3.23 -13.49
C ASN A 76 1.00 -2.98 -13.07
N THR A 77 1.22 -1.91 -12.31
CA THR A 77 2.43 -1.58 -11.58
C THR A 77 2.00 -0.93 -10.27
N ILE A 78 2.87 -0.92 -9.25
CA ILE A 78 2.65 -0.11 -8.05
C ILE A 78 2.44 1.35 -8.47
N ASP A 79 1.47 2.03 -7.86
CA ASP A 79 1.25 3.46 -8.04
C ASP A 79 2.53 4.25 -7.75
N ASN A 80 2.84 5.25 -8.58
CA ASN A 80 4.07 6.00 -8.48
C ASN A 80 4.13 6.91 -7.23
N GLY A 81 2.99 7.40 -6.76
CA GLY A 81 2.86 8.08 -5.47
C GLY A 81 3.17 7.14 -4.33
N VAL A 82 2.51 5.98 -4.29
CA VAL A 82 2.74 4.94 -3.26
C VAL A 82 4.20 4.48 -3.24
N ALA A 83 4.82 4.24 -4.40
CA ALA A 83 6.23 3.86 -4.48
C ALA A 83 7.16 4.96 -3.93
N SER A 84 6.83 6.23 -4.13
CA SER A 84 7.59 7.38 -3.60
C SER A 84 7.44 7.48 -2.08
N GLU A 85 6.21 7.33 -1.57
CA GLU A 85 5.88 7.30 -0.14
C GLU A 85 6.61 6.17 0.59
N ILE A 86 6.66 4.96 0.01
CA ILE A 86 7.43 3.82 0.54
C ILE A 86 8.92 4.18 0.69
N GLY A 87 9.49 4.89 -0.28
CA GLY A 87 10.88 5.35 -0.22
C GLY A 87 11.11 6.31 0.96
N VAL A 88 10.23 7.27 1.15
CA VAL A 88 10.29 8.23 2.27
C VAL A 88 10.11 7.52 3.61
N ALA A 89 9.11 6.66 3.73
CA ALA A 89 8.82 5.90 4.95
C ALA A 89 10.01 5.02 5.36
N TYR A 90 10.62 4.30 4.41
CA TYR A 90 11.83 3.52 4.63
C TYR A 90 12.99 4.39 5.14
N ALA A 91 13.27 5.51 4.46
CA ALA A 91 14.36 6.41 4.83
C ALA A 91 14.18 7.00 6.24
N GLN A 92 12.93 7.16 6.68
CA GLN A 92 12.55 7.69 7.99
C GLN A 92 12.31 6.59 9.03
N LYS A 93 12.58 5.33 8.68
CA LYS A 93 12.45 4.15 9.55
C LYS A 93 11.01 3.92 10.04
N ILE A 94 10.01 4.43 9.32
CA ILE A 94 8.61 4.15 9.58
C ILE A 94 8.32 2.74 9.04
N PRO A 95 7.78 1.82 9.84
CA PRO A 95 7.51 0.47 9.39
C PRO A 95 6.38 0.44 8.34
N ILE A 96 6.46 -0.52 7.41
CA ILE A 96 5.50 -0.64 6.30
C ILE A 96 4.89 -2.04 6.26
N ILE A 97 3.57 -2.13 6.12
CA ILE A 97 2.88 -3.38 5.77
C ILE A 97 2.31 -3.23 4.36
N GLY A 98 2.87 -3.99 3.42
CA GLY A 98 2.35 -4.06 2.05
C GLY A 98 1.22 -5.08 1.93
N LEU A 99 0.15 -4.75 1.22
CA LEU A 99 -0.89 -5.68 0.79
C LEU A 99 -0.79 -5.91 -0.72
N TYR A 100 -0.66 -7.18 -1.13
CA TYR A 100 -0.55 -7.60 -2.53
C TYR A 100 -1.44 -8.81 -2.82
N THR A 101 -2.63 -8.55 -3.37
CA THR A 101 -3.70 -9.55 -3.52
C THR A 101 -3.79 -10.16 -4.91
N ASP A 102 -3.02 -9.69 -5.89
CA ASP A 102 -3.08 -10.17 -7.27
C ASP A 102 -3.03 -11.71 -7.35
N THR A 103 -4.07 -12.29 -7.92
CA THR A 103 -4.25 -13.74 -8.00
C THR A 103 -3.21 -14.42 -8.88
N ARG A 104 -2.57 -13.67 -9.79
CA ARG A 104 -1.50 -14.16 -10.67
C ARG A 104 -0.20 -14.44 -9.94
N GLN A 105 -0.05 -14.05 -8.67
CA GLN A 105 1.10 -14.45 -7.85
C GLN A 105 1.11 -15.95 -7.52
N GLN A 106 -0.02 -16.65 -7.70
CA GLN A 106 -0.18 -18.05 -7.34
C GLN A 106 0.36 -19.02 -8.40
N GLY A 107 0.65 -20.24 -7.96
CA GLY A 107 1.07 -21.35 -8.83
C GLY A 107 2.58 -21.60 -8.84
N ALA A 108 3.30 -21.16 -7.81
CA ALA A 108 4.72 -21.44 -7.63
C ALA A 108 5.03 -22.96 -7.53
N SER A 109 4.04 -23.79 -7.21
CA SER A 109 4.15 -25.26 -7.22
C SER A 109 3.62 -25.92 -8.51
N ASN A 110 3.12 -25.15 -9.47
CA ASN A 110 2.61 -25.69 -10.74
C ASN A 110 3.78 -25.82 -11.74
N GLN A 111 4.20 -27.06 -12.00
CA GLN A 111 5.33 -27.33 -12.88
C GLN A 111 5.15 -26.76 -14.29
N GLN A 112 3.94 -26.81 -14.87
CA GLN A 112 3.69 -26.27 -16.21
C GLN A 112 3.90 -24.75 -16.27
N LYS A 113 3.51 -24.02 -15.22
CA LYS A 113 3.78 -22.58 -15.12
C LYS A 113 5.28 -22.29 -15.02
N LEU A 114 6.04 -23.13 -14.30
CA LEU A 114 7.48 -22.98 -14.18
C LEU A 114 8.19 -23.29 -15.51
N ASP A 115 7.80 -24.37 -16.18
CA ASP A 115 8.35 -24.75 -17.48
C ASP A 115 8.09 -23.68 -18.56
N ALA A 116 6.92 -23.05 -18.52
CA ALA A 116 6.53 -21.97 -19.43
C ALA A 116 7.46 -20.75 -19.36
N LEU A 117 8.17 -20.51 -18.24
CA LEU A 117 9.13 -19.41 -18.12
C LEU A 117 10.31 -19.51 -19.11
N SER A 118 10.56 -20.70 -19.67
CA SER A 118 11.58 -20.90 -20.71
C SER A 118 11.16 -20.38 -22.09
N GLN A 119 9.86 -20.13 -22.30
CA GLN A 119 9.31 -19.64 -23.56
C GLN A 119 9.14 -18.12 -23.52
N VAL A 120 9.45 -17.46 -24.64
CA VAL A 120 9.35 -16.00 -24.74
C VAL A 120 7.89 -15.56 -24.56
N ALA A 121 7.67 -14.62 -23.64
CA ALA A 121 6.37 -14.02 -23.34
C ALA A 121 5.30 -14.96 -22.73
N GLU A 122 5.70 -16.06 -22.12
CA GLU A 122 4.79 -17.02 -21.45
C GLU A 122 4.82 -16.95 -19.91
N ASN A 123 5.34 -15.84 -19.35
CA ASN A 123 5.32 -15.63 -17.90
C ASN A 123 3.89 -15.36 -17.40
N GLN A 124 3.39 -16.24 -16.54
CA GLN A 124 2.07 -16.12 -15.91
C GLN A 124 2.10 -15.49 -14.51
N PHE A 125 3.28 -15.23 -13.96
CA PHE A 125 3.45 -14.61 -12.65
C PHE A 125 3.50 -13.09 -12.79
N HIS A 126 2.58 -12.40 -12.13
CA HIS A 126 2.60 -10.94 -12.09
C HIS A 126 3.90 -10.44 -11.43
N TYR A 127 4.47 -9.38 -12.00
CA TYR A 127 5.70 -8.79 -11.52
C TYR A 127 5.43 -7.55 -10.68
N VAL A 128 6.01 -7.49 -9.49
CA VAL A 128 6.05 -6.31 -8.63
C VAL A 128 7.51 -5.87 -8.50
N ASN A 129 7.76 -4.55 -8.55
CA ASN A 129 9.13 -4.03 -8.50
C ASN A 129 9.87 -4.47 -7.22
N LEU A 130 11.00 -5.16 -7.40
CA LEU A 130 11.76 -5.75 -6.29
C LEU A 130 12.51 -4.73 -5.43
N TYR A 131 12.83 -3.54 -5.97
CA TYR A 131 13.40 -2.46 -5.17
C TYR A 131 12.38 -1.97 -4.15
N THR A 132 11.18 -1.61 -4.60
CA THR A 132 10.10 -1.13 -3.73
C THR A 132 9.69 -2.18 -2.69
N THR A 133 9.49 -3.44 -3.10
CA THR A 133 9.16 -4.52 -2.14
C THR A 133 10.31 -4.84 -1.19
N GLY A 134 11.56 -4.66 -1.61
CA GLY A 134 12.74 -4.75 -0.76
C GLY A 134 12.74 -3.71 0.35
N LEU A 135 12.44 -2.44 0.04
CA LEU A 135 12.34 -1.36 1.03
C LEU A 135 11.29 -1.68 2.11
N ILE A 136 10.13 -2.21 1.71
CA ILE A 136 9.10 -2.66 2.64
C ILE A 136 9.65 -3.76 3.57
N LYS A 137 10.23 -4.82 2.99
CA LYS A 137 10.71 -5.99 3.75
C LYS A 137 11.87 -5.68 4.70
N LEU A 138 12.65 -4.63 4.44
CA LEU A 138 13.74 -4.21 5.33
C LEU A 138 13.23 -3.61 6.65
N ASN A 139 11.99 -3.10 6.70
CA ASN A 139 11.39 -2.55 7.91
C ASN A 139 9.88 -2.82 7.93
N GLY A 140 9.48 -4.07 7.75
CA GLY A 140 8.08 -4.34 7.45
C GLY A 140 7.81 -5.75 6.97
N THR A 141 6.63 -5.93 6.39
CA THR A 141 6.22 -7.20 5.80
C THR A 141 5.29 -6.97 4.60
N ILE A 142 5.12 -8.00 3.78
CA ILE A 142 4.13 -8.02 2.72
C ILE A 142 3.24 -9.24 2.96
N VAL A 143 1.93 -8.99 2.99
CA VAL A 143 0.89 -10.01 3.10
C VAL A 143 0.07 -10.04 1.81
N ASN A 144 -0.64 -11.14 1.57
CA ASN A 144 -1.35 -11.35 0.31
C ASN A 144 -2.88 -11.44 0.45
N ASN A 145 -3.41 -11.14 1.63
CA ASN A 145 -4.84 -11.12 1.89
C ASN A 145 -5.16 -10.16 3.06
N GLU A 146 -6.41 -9.73 3.13
CA GLU A 146 -6.87 -8.77 4.15
C GLU A 146 -6.80 -9.34 5.58
N ALA A 147 -7.07 -10.64 5.77
CA ALA A 147 -7.06 -11.24 7.10
C ALA A 147 -5.66 -11.20 7.74
N ASP A 148 -4.62 -11.49 6.95
CA ASP A 148 -3.23 -11.40 7.39
C ASP A 148 -2.78 -9.95 7.58
N LEU A 149 -3.30 -9.01 6.78
CA LEU A 149 -3.08 -7.58 6.99
C LEU A 149 -3.62 -7.13 8.34
N LEU A 150 -4.88 -7.45 8.64
CA LEU A 150 -5.53 -7.09 9.89
C LEU A 150 -4.83 -7.74 11.09
N THR A 151 -4.35 -8.98 10.94
CA THR A 151 -3.53 -9.67 11.93
C THR A 151 -2.20 -8.96 12.17
N ALA A 152 -1.49 -8.59 11.11
CA ALA A 152 -0.21 -7.89 11.19
C ALA A 152 -0.35 -6.50 11.83
N ILE A 153 -1.42 -5.77 11.54
CA ILE A 153 -1.73 -4.48 12.18
C ILE A 153 -1.98 -4.68 13.69
N LYS A 154 -2.79 -5.68 14.06
CA LYS A 154 -3.03 -6.01 15.48
C LYS A 154 -1.75 -6.32 16.25
N GLN A 155 -0.80 -7.00 15.63
CA GLN A 155 0.50 -7.30 16.26
C GLN A 155 1.35 -6.05 16.53
N LYS A 156 1.11 -4.94 15.83
CA LYS A 156 1.80 -3.64 16.04
C LYS A 156 1.15 -2.76 17.10
N LEU A 157 -0.07 -3.10 17.55
CA LEU A 157 -0.78 -2.37 18.61
C LEU A 157 -0.32 -2.76 20.03
N ASN A 158 0.31 -3.92 20.17
CA ASN A 158 0.80 -4.46 21.44
C ASN A 158 2.27 -4.07 21.64
#